data_AF-A0A843E6T2-F1
#
_entry.id   AF-A0A843E6T2-F1
#
_cell.length_a   1.000
_cell.length_b   1.000
_cell.length_c   1.000
_cell.angle_alpha   90.00
_cell.angle_beta   90.00
_cell.angle_gamma   90.00
#
_symmetry.space_group_name_H-M   'P 1'
#
loop_
_entity.id
_entity.type
_entity.pdbx_description
1 polymer ?
#
loop_
_entity_poly.entity_id
_entity_poly.type
_entity_poly.pdbx_seq_one_letter_code
_entity_poly.pdbx_strand_id
1 'polypeptide(L)'
;MCSHTFRRFRIESTGRSCDTRIVFGDEFYSYLDKKLDEEVSEFRQDRNLEELADMMEVIYGLAECLGHTEQELNILRSKKRDERGGFSRGIVLTGTTD
;
A
#
# COMPACT_ATOMS: atom_id res chain seq x y z
N MET A 1 -17.58 -8.24 2.81
CA MET A 1 -18.08 -6.86 2.93
C MET A 1 -17.14 -6.13 3.87
N CYS A 2 -16.41 -5.13 3.36
CA CYS A 2 -15.47 -4.34 4.17
C CYS A 2 -16.20 -3.69 5.35
N SER A 3 -15.89 -4.12 6.56
CA SER A 3 -16.36 -3.48 7.79
C SER A 3 -15.47 -2.28 8.09
N HIS A 4 -15.97 -1.11 7.66
CA HIS A 4 -15.73 0.25 8.13
C HIS A 4 -14.79 0.41 9.34
N THR A 5 -13.69 1.16 9.15
CA THR A 5 -13.30 2.37 9.92
C THR A 5 -12.11 3.03 9.22
N PHE A 6 -12.26 4.23 8.63
CA PHE A 6 -11.08 5.05 8.25
C PHE A 6 -11.15 6.45 8.83
N ARG A 7 -10.02 6.86 9.41
CA ARG A 7 -9.81 8.13 10.10
C ARG A 7 -9.65 9.28 9.10
N ARG A 8 -10.08 10.46 9.53
CA ARG A 8 -9.91 11.77 8.86
C ARG A 8 -8.46 11.97 8.36
N PHE A 9 -8.27 12.18 7.05
CA PHE A 9 -7.06 12.83 6.52
C PHE A 9 -7.30 14.34 6.42
N ARG A 10 -6.46 15.13 7.09
CA ARG A 10 -6.42 16.60 6.99
C ARG A 10 -5.05 16.99 6.47
N ILE A 11 -4.98 17.61 5.30
CA ILE A 11 -3.80 18.35 4.84
C ILE A 11 -4.17 19.82 4.84
N GLU A 12 -3.76 20.54 5.89
CA GLU A 12 -3.82 22.00 5.98
C GLU A 12 -2.38 22.54 5.98
N SER A 13 -1.75 22.69 4.81
CA SER A 13 -0.48 23.44 4.74
C SER A 13 -0.23 24.22 3.45
N THR A 14 -1.07 24.07 2.42
CA THR A 14 -1.00 24.94 1.23
C THR A 14 -2.40 25.44 0.95
N GLY A 15 -2.61 26.74 0.69
CA GLY A 15 -3.91 27.35 0.44
C GLY A 15 -4.60 26.90 -0.86
N ARG A 16 -4.47 25.61 -1.22
CA ARG A 16 -5.10 24.94 -2.35
C ARG A 16 -6.36 24.23 -1.83
N SER A 17 -7.48 24.49 -2.48
CA SER A 17 -8.72 23.74 -2.26
C SER A 17 -8.55 22.32 -2.77
N CYS A 18 -8.54 21.34 -1.86
CA CYS A 18 -8.62 19.93 -2.23
C CYS A 18 -10.08 19.48 -2.16
N ASP A 19 -10.65 19.09 -3.29
CA ASP A 19 -11.92 18.39 -3.32
C ASP A 19 -11.71 16.98 -2.75
N THR A 20 -12.42 16.66 -1.68
CA THR A 20 -12.38 15.32 -1.07
C THR A 20 -13.72 14.63 -1.27
N ARG A 21 -13.68 13.34 -1.59
CA ARG A 21 -14.87 12.49 -1.70
C ARG A 21 -14.59 11.16 -1.04
N ILE A 22 -15.59 10.66 -0.31
CA ILE A 22 -15.53 9.33 0.31
C ILE A 22 -16.01 8.31 -0.74
N VAL A 23 -15.19 7.29 -0.97
CA VAL A 23 -15.49 6.17 -1.88
C VAL A 23 -15.56 4.88 -1.08
N PHE A 24 -16.31 3.89 -1.57
CA PHE A 24 -16.56 2.63 -0.86
C PHE A 24 -16.48 1.43 -1.81
N GLY A 25 -16.22 0.24 -1.25
CA GLY A 25 -16.23 -1.02 -2.01
C GLY A 25 -15.29 -0.98 -3.21
N ASP A 26 -15.79 -1.42 -4.37
CA ASP A 26 -15.01 -1.53 -5.61
C ASP A 26 -14.43 -0.19 -6.08
N GLU A 27 -15.11 0.93 -5.80
CA GLU A 27 -14.62 2.25 -6.14
C GLU A 27 -13.40 2.64 -5.28
N PHE A 28 -13.40 2.25 -4.00
CA PHE A 28 -12.26 2.47 -3.12
C PHE A 28 -11.07 1.61 -3.53
N TYR A 29 -11.32 0.34 -3.89
CA TYR A 29 -10.27 -0.53 -4.43
C TYR A 29 -9.65 0.04 -5.71
N SER A 30 -10.47 0.45 -6.68
CA SER A 30 -9.98 1.06 -7.93
C SER A 30 -9.20 2.35 -7.68
N TYR A 31 -9.60 3.14 -6.69
CA TYR A 31 -8.86 4.33 -6.29
C TYR A 31 -7.48 3.98 -5.72
N LEU A 32 -7.40 3.02 -4.79
CA LEU A 32 -6.13 2.60 -4.19
C LEU A 32 -5.21 1.91 -5.19
N ASP A 33 -5.75 1.12 -6.11
CA ASP A 33 -4.98 0.47 -7.18
C ASP A 33 -4.31 1.51 -8.09
N LYS A 34 -5.06 2.56 -8.47
CA LYS A 34 -4.50 3.70 -9.20
C LYS A 34 -3.48 4.47 -8.36
N LYS A 35 -3.76 4.69 -7.07
CA LYS A 35 -2.84 5.39 -6.16
C LYS A 35 -1.50 4.64 -6.07
N LEU A 36 -1.52 3.31 -6.03
CA LEU A 36 -0.30 2.49 -5.98
C LEU A 36 0.63 2.78 -7.16
N ASP A 37 0.09 2.88 -8.38
CA ASP A 37 0.88 3.22 -9.56
C ASP A 37 1.46 4.64 -9.49
N GLU A 38 0.71 5.60 -8.93
CA GLU A 38 1.18 6.96 -8.67
C GLU A 38 2.36 6.96 -7.69
N GLU A 39 2.22 6.34 -6.51
CA GLU A 39 3.29 6.31 -5.49
C GLU A 39 4.54 5.56 -5.97
N VAL A 40 4.37 4.49 -6.76
CA VAL A 40 5.49 3.78 -7.38
C VAL A 40 6.23 4.68 -8.38
N SER A 41 5.49 5.50 -9.13
CA SER A 41 6.09 6.47 -10.06
C SER A 41 6.83 7.57 -9.30
N GLU A 42 6.24 8.13 -8.25
CA GLU A 42 6.86 9.16 -7.39
C GLU A 42 8.12 8.62 -6.69
N PHE A 43 8.06 7.41 -6.11
CA PHE A 43 9.24 6.76 -5.53
C PHE A 43 10.36 6.56 -6.55
N ARG A 44 10.04 6.21 -7.81
CA ARG A 44 11.06 6.06 -8.86
C ARG A 44 11.75 7.37 -9.20
N GLN A 45 11.04 8.50 -9.09
CA GLN A 45 11.54 9.84 -9.36
C GLN A 45 12.36 10.37 -8.17
N ASP A 46 11.77 10.38 -6.97
CA ASP A 46 12.33 11.08 -5.80
C ASP A 46 13.14 10.18 -4.86
N ARG A 47 12.88 8.86 -4.88
CA ARG A 47 13.60 7.83 -4.10
C ARG A 47 13.74 8.15 -2.61
N ASN A 48 12.74 8.81 -2.05
CA ASN A 48 12.75 9.25 -0.67
C ASN A 48 11.98 8.27 0.23
N LEU A 49 12.04 8.50 1.55
CA LEU A 49 11.39 7.67 2.55
C LEU A 49 9.87 7.93 2.66
N GLU A 50 9.42 9.13 2.28
CA GLU A 50 8.02 9.54 2.30
C GLU A 50 7.22 8.72 1.27
N GLU A 51 7.71 8.59 0.03
CA GLU A 51 7.03 7.77 -1.00
C GLU A 51 6.96 6.28 -0.60
N LEU A 52 7.96 5.78 0.16
CA LEU A 52 7.92 4.42 0.69
C LEU A 52 6.84 4.25 1.76
N ALA A 53 6.61 5.28 2.58
CA ALA A 53 5.56 5.28 3.58
C ALA A 53 4.18 5.37 2.91
N ASP A 54 4.03 6.19 1.86
CA ASP A 54 2.79 6.33 1.12
C ASP A 54 2.44 5.03 0.38
N MET A 55 3.42 4.34 -0.24
CA MET A 55 3.21 2.99 -0.76
C MET A 55 2.78 1.99 0.33
N MET A 56 3.30 2.09 1.55
CA MET A 56 2.88 1.21 2.65
C MET A 56 1.42 1.46 3.05
N GLU A 57 0.99 2.72 3.14
CA GLU A 57 -0.41 3.09 3.42
C GLU A 57 -1.36 2.52 2.36
N VAL A 58 -1.01 2.65 1.08
CA VAL A 58 -1.80 2.11 -0.04
C VAL A 58 -1.89 0.58 0.04
N ILE A 59 -0.78 -0.10 0.32
CA ILE A 59 -0.74 -1.57 0.45
C ILE A 59 -1.64 -2.05 1.60
N TYR A 60 -1.66 -1.35 2.73
CA TYR A 60 -2.54 -1.69 3.85
C TYR A 60 -4.02 -1.47 3.49
N GLY A 61 -4.36 -0.35 2.86
CA GLY A 61 -5.72 -0.10 2.35
C GLY A 61 -6.19 -1.18 1.37
N LEU A 62 -5.31 -1.64 0.48
CA LEU A 62 -5.61 -2.73 -0.46
C LEU A 62 -5.83 -4.06 0.27
N ALA A 63 -5.02 -4.37 1.28
CA ALA A 63 -5.21 -5.57 2.09
C ALA A 63 -6.58 -5.57 2.79
N GLU A 64 -6.99 -4.43 3.34
CA GLU A 64 -8.31 -4.30 3.96
C GLU A 64 -9.46 -4.43 2.95
N CYS A 65 -9.30 -3.89 1.74
CA CYS A 65 -10.25 -4.11 0.64
C CYS A 65 -10.40 -5.59 0.29
N LEU A 66 -9.31 -6.36 0.37
CA LEU A 66 -9.29 -7.81 0.16
C LEU A 66 -9.77 -8.61 1.39
N GLY A 67 -10.11 -7.94 2.49
CA GLY A 67 -10.61 -8.57 3.72
C GLY A 67 -9.51 -9.08 4.66
N HIS A 68 -8.30 -8.55 4.55
CA HIS A 68 -7.17 -8.87 5.42
C HIS A 68 -6.77 -7.68 6.28
N THR A 69 -6.30 -7.96 7.49
CA THR A 69 -5.74 -6.96 8.40
C THR A 69 -4.26 -6.69 8.09
N GLU A 70 -3.76 -5.53 8.52
CA GLU A 70 -2.33 -5.21 8.47
C GLU A 70 -1.46 -6.26 9.18
N GLN A 71 -1.97 -6.83 10.28
CA GLN A 71 -1.28 -7.84 11.06
C GLN A 71 -1.14 -9.15 10.26
N GLU A 72 -2.21 -9.61 9.60
CA GLU A 72 -2.18 -10.78 8.73
C GLU A 72 -1.21 -10.59 7.56
N LEU A 73 -1.23 -9.42 6.93
CA LEU A 73 -0.28 -9.09 5.85
C LEU A 73 1.16 -9.14 6.35
N ASN A 74 1.44 -8.57 7.52
CA ASN A 74 2.78 -8.54 8.10
C ASN A 74 3.27 -9.94 8.51
N ILE A 75 2.40 -10.79 9.05
CA ILE A 75 2.71 -12.20 9.33
C ILE A 75 3.07 -12.93 8.04
N LEU A 76 2.26 -12.77 6.98
CA LEU A 76 2.54 -13.38 5.67
C LEU A 76 3.86 -12.89 5.08
N ARG A 77 4.13 -11.58 5.17
CA ARG A 77 5.39 -10.96 4.74
C ARG A 77 6.59 -11.53 5.48
N SER A 78 6.51 -11.68 6.81
CA SER A 78 7.57 -12.28 7.63
C SER A 78 7.82 -13.74 7.26
N LYS A 79 6.75 -14.53 7.15
CA LYS A 79 6.85 -15.95 6.74
C LYS A 79 7.57 -16.10 5.40
N LYS A 80 7.19 -15.31 4.39
CA LYS A 80 7.87 -15.31 3.07
C LYS A 80 9.34 -14.89 3.17
N ARG A 81 9.66 -13.95 4.06
CA ARG A 81 11.05 -13.49 4.32
C ARG A 81 11.90 -14.60 4.92
N ASP A 82 11.34 -15.35 5.85
CA ASP A 82 12.03 -16.46 6.52
C ASP A 82 12.25 -17.62 5.55
N GLU A 83 11.24 -17.97 4.76
CA GLU A 83 11.29 -19.03 3.74
C GLU A 83 12.24 -18.72 2.58
N ARG A 84 12.20 -17.48 2.06
CA ARG A 84 12.90 -17.12 0.81
C ARG A 84 14.14 -16.26 1.00
N GLY A 85 14.54 -16.00 2.23
CA GLY A 85 15.70 -15.18 2.53
C GLY A 85 15.41 -13.69 2.73
N GLY A 86 14.30 -13.21 2.15
CA GLY A 86 13.98 -11.79 2.11
C GLY A 86 14.96 -10.98 1.26
N PHE A 87 14.57 -9.75 0.93
CA PHE A 87 15.43 -8.86 0.14
C PHE A 87 16.68 -8.38 0.90
N SER A 88 16.71 -8.49 2.24
CA SER A 88 17.86 -8.11 3.06
C SER A 88 19.07 -9.05 2.93
N ARG A 89 18.86 -10.29 2.45
CA ARG A 89 19.97 -11.21 2.15
C ARG A 89 20.46 -11.08 0.69
N GLY A 90 19.91 -10.13 -0.08
CA GLY A 90 20.17 -10.00 -1.52
C GLY A 90 19.59 -11.15 -2.36
N ILE A 91 18.72 -11.98 -1.77
CA ILE A 91 18.10 -13.12 -2.44
C ILE A 91 16.86 -12.62 -3.17
N VAL A 92 16.91 -12.66 -4.50
CA VAL A 92 15.79 -12.36 -5.40
C VAL A 92 15.35 -13.67 -6.03
N LEU A 93 14.06 -14.00 -5.91
CA LEU A 93 13.48 -15.12 -6.63
C LEU A 93 13.39 -14.75 -8.13
N THR A 94 14.21 -15.37 -8.97
CA THR A 94 14.27 -15.09 -10.42
C THR A 94 13.38 -15.99 -11.28
N GLY A 95 12.74 -17.00 -10.68
CA GLY A 95 11.77 -17.86 -11.34
C GLY A 95 11.50 -19.14 -10.55
N THR A 96 10.38 -19.78 -10.84
CA THR A 96 10.09 -21.17 -10.44
C THR A 96 9.91 -21.96 -11.74
N THR A 97 10.76 -22.95 -11.99
CA THR A 97 10.55 -23.94 -13.06
C THR A 97 9.65 -25.05 -12.53
N ASP A 98 8.52 -25.28 -13.20
CA ASP A 98 7.66 -26.46 -13.01
C ASP A 98 8.35 -27.74 -13.49
#